data_AF-A0A524QEZ8-F1
#
_entry.id   AF-A0A524QEZ8-F1
#
_cell.length_a   1.000
_cell.length_b   1.000
_cell.length_c   1.000
_cell.angle_alpha   90.00
_cell.angle_beta   90.00
_cell.angle_gamma   90.00
#
_symmetry.space_group_name_H-M   'P 1'
#
loop_
_entity.id
_entity.type
_entity.pdbx_description
1 polymer ?
#
loop_
_entity_poly.entity_id
_entity_poly.type
_entity_poly.pdbx_seq_one_letter_code
_entity_poly.pdbx_strand_id
1 'polypeptide(L)'
;MSNSTSILIIYTGGTIGMVHEPVTGTLVPIDFAHISRQVPELQRFGFRLETVTFDPVIDSSDVSPDVWNKLALTIAERYDEFDGFVVLHGTDTMAFSASALSFMLGNLEKPVIFTGAQLPIGMLRTDGKENLITAIEIAAAKENGVPLVPEVCIYFEYRLLRGNRTTKRSAEHFNAFASPNLPP
;
A
#
# COMPACT_ATOMS: atom_id res chain seq x y z
N MET A 1 -8.21 26.74 -9.77
CA MET A 1 -6.91 26.04 -9.74
C MET A 1 -7.25 24.56 -9.81
N SER A 2 -6.83 23.82 -10.84
CA SER A 2 -7.05 22.38 -10.86
C SER A 2 -6.18 21.76 -9.77
N ASN A 3 -6.77 21.43 -8.63
CA ASN A 3 -6.04 20.79 -7.54
C ASN A 3 -5.72 19.36 -8.03
N SER A 4 -4.50 19.13 -8.50
CA SER A 4 -4.05 17.80 -8.92
C SER A 4 -3.97 16.93 -7.68
N THR A 5 -4.69 15.80 -7.68
CA THR A 5 -4.71 14.86 -6.56
C THR A 5 -3.29 14.40 -6.22
N SER A 6 -2.90 14.45 -4.95
CA SER A 6 -1.58 14.02 -4.49
C SER A 6 -1.66 12.75 -3.64
N ILE A 7 -0.88 11.72 -3.96
CA ILE A 7 -0.85 10.45 -3.22
C ILE A 7 0.58 10.16 -2.77
N LEU A 8 0.74 9.84 -1.48
CA LEU A 8 2.00 9.37 -0.92
C LEU A 8 2.01 7.85 -0.90
N ILE A 9 3.02 7.25 -1.54
CA ILE A 9 3.27 5.82 -1.52
C ILE A 9 4.39 5.55 -0.51
N ILE A 10 4.08 4.80 0.54
CA ILE A 10 5.02 4.43 1.60
C ILE A 10 5.41 2.98 1.40
N TYR A 11 6.66 2.74 1.00
CA TYR A 11 7.21 1.40 0.85
C TYR A 11 7.89 0.96 2.14
N THR A 12 7.26 0.04 2.86
CA THR A 12 7.81 -0.52 4.10
C THR A 12 8.58 -1.81 3.86
N GLY A 13 8.31 -2.53 2.76
CA GLY A 13 8.96 -3.78 2.41
C GLY A 13 7.99 -4.79 1.76
N GLY A 14 8.41 -6.05 1.73
CA GLY A 14 7.63 -7.16 1.18
C GLY A 14 7.90 -7.45 -0.31
N THR A 15 7.38 -8.59 -0.77
CA THR A 15 7.64 -9.15 -2.12
C THR A 15 7.30 -8.19 -3.25
N ILE A 16 6.27 -7.33 -3.08
CA ILE A 16 5.88 -6.34 -4.09
C ILE A 16 7.03 -5.45 -4.52
N GLY A 17 7.95 -5.12 -3.61
CA GLY A 17 9.09 -4.26 -3.90
C GLY A 17 10.34 -4.98 -4.40
N MET A 18 10.21 -6.20 -4.91
CA MET A 18 11.34 -6.97 -5.42
C MET A 18 11.33 -7.04 -6.95
N VAL A 19 12.53 -7.10 -7.54
CA VAL A 19 12.77 -7.35 -8.96
C VAL A 19 13.89 -8.38 -9.13
N HIS A 20 13.89 -9.11 -10.25
CA HIS A 20 15.01 -9.99 -10.57
C HIS A 20 16.18 -9.17 -11.11
N GLU A 21 17.34 -9.36 -10.50
CA GLU A 21 18.60 -8.83 -11.02
C GLU A 21 18.98 -9.64 -12.29
N PRO A 22 19.17 -9.00 -13.46
CA PRO A 22 19.27 -9.72 -14.74
C PRO A 22 20.45 -10.68 -14.88
N VAL A 23 21.50 -10.51 -14.08
CA VAL A 23 22.78 -11.23 -14.24
C VAL A 23 22.82 -12.48 -13.35
N THR A 24 22.43 -12.33 -12.10
CA THR A 24 22.44 -13.34 -11.05
C THR A 24 21.09 -14.05 -10.91
N GLY A 25 20.01 -13.44 -11.40
CA GLY A 25 18.63 -13.93 -11.23
C GLY A 25 18.10 -13.78 -9.80
N THR A 26 18.89 -13.20 -8.88
CA THR A 26 18.50 -13.00 -7.48
C THR A 26 17.43 -11.91 -7.36
N LEU A 27 16.62 -11.96 -6.30
CA LEU A 27 15.68 -10.89 -6.01
C LEU A 27 16.39 -9.77 -5.26
N VAL A 28 16.25 -8.55 -5.76
CA VAL A 28 16.76 -7.33 -5.14
C VAL A 28 15.62 -6.33 -4.95
N PRO A 29 15.66 -5.50 -3.89
CA PRO A 29 14.70 -4.42 -3.74
C PRO A 29 14.78 -3.43 -4.91
N ILE A 30 13.64 -2.99 -5.42
CA ILE A 30 13.59 -1.84 -6.34
C ILE A 30 13.78 -0.54 -5.56
N ASP A 31 14.48 0.41 -6.20
CA ASP A 31 14.35 1.83 -5.88
C ASP A 31 12.97 2.37 -6.28
N PHE A 32 12.09 2.55 -5.28
CA PHE A 32 10.74 3.05 -5.49
C PHE A 32 10.68 4.50 -5.99
N ALA A 33 11.76 5.28 -5.90
CA ALA A 33 11.84 6.58 -6.59
C ALA A 33 11.68 6.43 -8.12
N HIS A 34 11.84 5.21 -8.64
CA HIS A 34 11.67 4.85 -10.04
C HIS A 34 10.52 3.87 -10.28
N ILE A 35 9.54 3.77 -9.37
CA ILE A 35 8.39 2.87 -9.50
C ILE A 35 7.60 3.10 -10.80
N SER A 36 7.54 4.35 -11.27
CA SER A 36 6.90 4.73 -12.54
C SER A 36 7.59 4.14 -13.78
N ARG A 37 8.84 3.65 -13.67
CA ARG A 37 9.50 2.90 -14.75
C ARG A 37 9.04 1.44 -14.80
N GLN A 38 8.73 0.84 -13.65
CA GLN A 38 8.21 -0.54 -13.58
C GLN A 38 6.70 -0.61 -13.84
N VAL A 39 5.99 0.46 -13.48
CA VAL A 39 4.55 0.62 -13.69
C VAL A 39 4.29 1.94 -14.42
N PRO A 40 4.58 2.03 -15.75
CA PRO A 40 4.34 3.23 -16.54
C PRO A 40 2.88 3.69 -16.55
N GLU A 41 1.95 2.78 -16.30
CA GLU A 41 0.52 3.04 -16.19
C GLU A 41 0.21 4.11 -15.13
N LEU A 42 1.03 4.24 -14.09
CA LEU A 42 0.86 5.24 -13.04
C LEU A 42 0.92 6.69 -13.58
N GLN A 43 1.64 6.91 -14.68
CA GLN A 43 1.73 8.25 -15.29
C GLN A 43 0.41 8.69 -15.95
N ARG A 44 -0.49 7.75 -16.22
CA ARG A 44 -1.77 8.01 -16.90
C ARG A 44 -2.83 8.60 -15.96
N PHE A 45 -2.62 8.53 -14.65
CA PHE A 45 -3.57 9.06 -13.67
C PHE A 45 -3.62 10.58 -13.60
N GLY A 46 -2.52 11.27 -13.95
CA GLY A 46 -2.42 12.72 -13.75
C GLY A 46 -2.36 13.15 -12.28
N PHE A 47 -2.09 12.20 -11.36
CA PHE A 47 -1.88 12.47 -9.94
C PHE A 47 -0.42 12.85 -9.67
N ARG A 48 -0.19 13.69 -8.67
CA ARG A 48 1.15 13.86 -8.08
C ARG A 48 1.44 12.67 -7.18
N LEU A 49 2.30 11.77 -7.63
CA LEU A 49 2.75 10.63 -6.84
C LEU A 49 4.12 10.95 -6.21
N GLU A 50 4.24 10.74 -4.92
CA GLU A 50 5.52 10.79 -4.20
C GLU A 50 5.74 9.47 -3.47
N THR A 51 7.00 9.06 -3.32
CA THR A 51 7.37 7.80 -2.69
C THR A 51 8.30 8.04 -1.51
N VAL A 52 8.02 7.41 -0.38
CA VAL A 52 8.94 7.30 0.76
C VAL A 52 9.25 5.83 0.97
N THR A 53 10.53 5.49 1.06
CA THR A 53 11.00 4.13 1.34
C THR A 53 11.56 4.06 2.74
N PHE A 54 11.18 3.04 3.50
CA PHE A 54 11.82 2.76 4.77
C PHE A 54 13.20 2.15 4.53
N ASP A 55 14.18 2.67 5.24
CA ASP A 55 15.55 2.15 5.25
C ASP A 55 15.93 1.75 6.69
N PRO A 56 16.25 0.46 6.95
CA PRO A 56 16.11 -0.66 6.02
C PRO A 56 14.64 -0.97 5.69
N VAL A 57 14.41 -1.63 4.56
CA VAL A 57 13.11 -2.27 4.29
C VAL A 57 12.86 -3.40 5.29
N ILE A 58 11.60 -3.66 5.58
CA ILE A 58 11.18 -4.51 6.68
C ILE A 58 10.60 -5.81 6.11
N ASP A 59 11.09 -6.94 6.61
CA ASP A 59 10.42 -8.23 6.43
C ASP A 59 9.11 -8.20 7.21
N SER A 60 7.98 -8.54 6.58
CA SER A 60 6.69 -8.48 7.27
C SER A 60 6.64 -9.39 8.50
N SER A 61 7.38 -10.50 8.52
CA SER A 61 7.45 -11.39 9.68
C SER A 61 8.12 -10.74 10.91
N ASP A 62 8.92 -9.68 10.71
CA ASP A 62 9.67 -8.96 11.74
C ASP A 62 9.06 -7.59 12.11
N VAL A 63 7.84 -7.29 11.66
CA VAL A 63 7.16 -6.02 11.97
C VAL A 63 6.86 -5.92 13.47
N SER A 64 7.35 -4.84 14.09
CA SER A 64 7.15 -4.52 15.50
C SER A 64 6.27 -3.28 15.70
N PRO A 65 5.78 -3.00 16.92
CA PRO A 65 5.07 -1.76 17.22
C PRO A 65 5.85 -0.47 16.91
N ASP A 66 7.18 -0.51 16.96
CA ASP A 66 8.02 0.65 16.58
C ASP A 66 7.88 0.99 15.09
N VAL A 67 7.68 -0.03 14.26
CA VAL A 67 7.38 0.13 12.83
C VAL A 67 6.03 0.82 12.65
N TRP A 68 5.02 0.42 13.43
CA TRP A 68 3.69 1.06 13.39
C TRP A 68 3.78 2.53 13.81
N ASN A 69 4.55 2.84 14.86
CA ASN A 69 4.81 4.21 15.29
C ASN A 69 5.46 5.03 14.17
N LYS A 70 6.52 4.49 13.55
CA LYS A 70 7.20 5.14 12.42
C LYS A 70 6.24 5.40 11.26
N LEU A 71 5.39 4.43 10.93
CA LEU A 71 4.43 4.54 9.84
C LEU A 71 3.34 5.58 10.12
N ALA A 72 2.77 5.56 11.33
CA ALA A 72 1.78 6.54 11.76
C ALA A 72 2.35 7.97 11.77
N LEU A 73 3.59 8.14 12.27
CA LEU A 73 4.30 9.43 12.23
C LEU A 73 4.56 9.89 10.80
N THR A 74 5.02 9.00 9.92
CA THR A 74 5.25 9.32 8.50
C THR A 74 3.98 9.83 7.82
N ILE A 75 2.83 9.20 8.10
CA ILE A 75 1.53 9.65 7.58
C ILE A 75 1.14 11.00 8.21
N ALA A 76 1.28 11.15 9.52
CA ALA A 76 0.90 12.37 10.24
C ALA A 76 1.71 13.60 9.80
N GLU A 77 3.03 13.46 9.64
CA GLU A 77 3.92 14.54 9.22
C GLU A 77 3.63 15.04 7.80
N ARG A 78 3.08 14.17 6.95
CA ARG A 78 2.75 14.47 5.55
C ARG A 78 1.25 14.61 5.33
N TYR A 79 0.47 14.63 6.41
CA TYR A 79 -0.99 14.47 6.33
C TYR A 79 -1.63 15.59 5.51
N ASP A 80 -1.21 16.83 5.69
CA ASP A 80 -1.77 18.01 5.00
C ASP A 80 -1.28 18.17 3.55
N GLU A 81 -0.15 17.56 3.19
CA GLU A 81 0.44 17.66 1.84
C GLU A 81 -0.23 16.73 0.81
N PHE A 82 -0.82 15.64 1.29
CA PHE A 82 -1.37 14.56 0.45
C PHE A 82 -2.87 14.39 0.62
N ASP A 83 -3.53 13.92 -0.42
CA ASP A 83 -4.96 13.60 -0.43
C ASP A 83 -5.28 12.19 0.04
N GLY A 84 -4.29 11.29 -0.02
CA GLY A 84 -4.42 9.88 0.36
C GLY A 84 -3.06 9.19 0.43
N PHE A 85 -3.05 8.02 1.05
CA PHE A 85 -1.83 7.26 1.34
C PHE A 85 -1.97 5.82 0.86
N VAL A 86 -0.92 5.29 0.24
CA VAL A 86 -0.81 3.88 -0.11
C VAL A 86 0.39 3.30 0.64
N VAL A 87 0.17 2.24 1.41
CA VAL A 87 1.24 1.56 2.16
C VAL A 87 1.53 0.22 1.49
N LEU A 88 2.74 0.09 0.94
CA LEU A 88 3.23 -1.15 0.35
C LEU A 88 3.96 -1.96 1.40
N HIS A 89 3.36 -3.09 1.77
CA HIS A 89 3.73 -3.89 2.92
C HIS A 89 3.79 -5.38 2.57
N GLY A 90 4.65 -6.14 3.27
CA GLY A 90 4.66 -7.60 3.15
C GLY A 90 3.38 -8.22 3.70
N THR A 91 2.92 -9.32 3.11
CA THR A 91 1.56 -9.81 3.36
C THR A 91 1.38 -10.45 4.72
N ASP A 92 2.42 -11.03 5.34
CA ASP A 92 2.30 -11.85 6.55
C ASP A 92 1.64 -11.14 7.72
N THR A 93 2.01 -9.88 7.95
CA THR A 93 1.52 -9.08 9.08
C THR A 93 0.74 -7.84 8.66
N MET A 94 0.42 -7.70 7.36
CA MET A 94 -0.33 -6.53 6.84
C MET A 94 -1.65 -6.31 7.57
N ALA A 95 -2.39 -7.38 7.89
CA ALA A 95 -3.64 -7.30 8.66
C ALA A 95 -3.43 -6.72 10.07
N PHE A 96 -2.32 -7.05 10.73
CA PHE A 96 -1.98 -6.50 12.04
C PHE A 96 -1.61 -5.02 11.94
N SER A 97 -0.75 -4.65 10.99
CA SER A 97 -0.35 -3.25 10.77
C SER A 97 -1.54 -2.36 10.41
N ALA A 98 -2.42 -2.80 9.50
CA ALA A 98 -3.62 -2.07 9.13
C ALA A 98 -4.59 -1.94 10.31
N SER A 99 -4.73 -2.99 11.14
CA SER A 99 -5.53 -2.93 12.36
C SER A 99 -4.97 -1.91 13.35
N ALA A 100 -3.67 -1.96 13.64
CA ALA A 100 -3.00 -1.03 14.55
C ALA A 100 -3.17 0.42 14.10
N LEU A 101 -2.89 0.72 12.82
CA LEU A 101 -3.02 2.08 12.30
C LEU A 101 -4.45 2.60 12.30
N SER A 102 -5.46 1.74 12.15
CA SER A 102 -6.86 2.16 12.28
C SER A 102 -7.21 2.74 13.65
N PHE A 103 -6.45 2.38 14.70
CA PHE A 103 -6.61 2.92 16.04
C PHE A 103 -5.66 4.09 16.33
N MET A 104 -4.46 4.08 15.73
CA MET A 104 -3.46 5.14 15.94
C MET A 104 -3.79 6.43 15.19
N LEU A 105 -4.38 6.32 14.00
CA LEU A 105 -4.77 7.46 13.17
C LEU A 105 -6.18 7.94 13.56
N GLY A 106 -6.26 8.72 14.64
CA GLY A 106 -7.51 9.31 15.12
C GLY A 106 -8.07 10.37 14.17
N ASN A 107 -9.40 10.44 14.06
CA ASN A 107 -10.13 11.39 13.19
C ASN A 107 -9.62 11.37 11.74
N LEU A 108 -9.38 10.17 11.20
CA LEU A 108 -8.92 10.02 9.83
C LEU A 108 -9.99 10.50 8.85
N GLU A 109 -9.60 11.41 7.95
CA GLU A 109 -10.44 12.01 6.91
C GLU A 109 -9.91 11.71 5.50
N LYS A 110 -8.75 11.04 5.40
CA LYS A 110 -8.06 10.69 4.15
C LYS A 110 -7.81 9.18 4.09
N PRO A 111 -7.96 8.53 2.92
CA PRO A 111 -7.78 7.10 2.78
C PRO A 111 -6.33 6.69 3.07
N VAL A 112 -6.17 5.57 3.79
CA VAL A 112 -4.88 4.88 3.96
C VAL A 112 -5.04 3.44 3.49
N ILE A 113 -4.55 3.15 2.29
CA ILE A 113 -4.76 1.86 1.62
C ILE A 113 -3.49 1.02 1.71
N PHE A 114 -3.53 -0.02 2.51
CA PHE A 114 -2.51 -1.06 2.53
C PHE A 114 -2.67 -1.98 1.34
N THR A 115 -1.55 -2.34 0.71
CA THR A 115 -1.52 -3.40 -0.29
C THR A 115 -0.13 -4.03 -0.36
N GLY A 116 -0.01 -5.09 -1.15
CA GLY A 116 1.22 -5.85 -1.34
C GLY A 116 1.07 -6.77 -2.54
N ALA A 117 1.88 -7.83 -2.58
CA ALA A 117 1.82 -8.81 -3.66
C ALA A 117 2.31 -10.18 -3.19
N GLN A 118 1.83 -11.23 -3.82
CA GLN A 118 2.41 -12.58 -3.72
C GLN A 118 3.59 -12.75 -4.69
N LEU A 119 3.60 -12.01 -5.82
CA LEU A 119 4.67 -12.04 -6.80
C LEU A 119 5.45 -10.71 -6.84
N PRO A 120 6.77 -10.74 -7.11
CA PRO A 120 7.56 -9.53 -7.34
C PRO A 120 6.96 -8.65 -8.44
N ILE A 121 6.97 -7.32 -8.27
CA ILE A 121 6.36 -6.40 -9.24
C ILE A 121 7.10 -6.37 -10.60
N GLY A 122 8.37 -6.80 -10.61
CA GLY A 122 9.15 -6.94 -11.83
C GLY A 122 8.78 -8.14 -12.70
N MET A 123 7.94 -9.07 -12.22
CA MET A 123 7.51 -10.22 -13.01
C MET A 123 6.45 -9.84 -14.06
N LEU A 124 6.46 -10.54 -15.20
CA LEU A 124 5.53 -10.28 -16.31
C LEU A 124 4.05 -10.41 -15.91
N ARG A 125 3.72 -11.44 -15.11
CA ARG A 125 2.36 -11.72 -14.63
C ARG A 125 2.30 -11.63 -13.11
N THR A 126 2.41 -10.42 -12.59
CA THR A 126 2.40 -10.12 -11.15
C THR A 126 1.06 -9.53 -10.72
N ASP A 127 0.61 -9.88 -9.52
CA ASP A 127 -0.51 -9.23 -8.84
C ASP A 127 -0.12 -7.84 -8.30
N GLY A 128 1.18 -7.59 -8.08
CA GLY A 128 1.66 -6.33 -7.50
C GLY A 128 1.38 -5.08 -8.33
N LYS A 129 1.34 -5.19 -9.66
CA LYS A 129 1.01 -4.06 -10.54
C LYS A 129 -0.44 -3.65 -10.38
N GLU A 130 -1.36 -4.60 -10.53
CA GLU A 130 -2.81 -4.37 -10.37
C GLU A 130 -3.13 -3.88 -8.96
N ASN A 131 -2.59 -4.54 -7.94
CA ASN A 131 -2.78 -4.15 -6.54
C ASN A 131 -2.34 -2.70 -6.28
N LEU A 132 -1.17 -2.28 -6.79
CA LEU A 132 -0.68 -0.91 -6.65
C LEU A 132 -1.55 0.10 -7.39
N ILE A 133 -1.87 -0.17 -8.66
CA ILE A 133 -2.69 0.70 -9.52
C ILE A 133 -4.03 0.98 -8.85
N THR A 134 -4.76 -0.06 -8.46
CA THR A 134 -6.08 0.11 -7.85
C THR A 134 -6.01 0.70 -6.44
N ALA A 135 -4.98 0.39 -5.65
CA ALA A 135 -4.81 1.05 -4.34
C ALA A 135 -4.64 2.57 -4.48
N ILE A 136 -3.91 3.04 -5.50
CA ILE A 136 -3.76 4.46 -5.82
C ILE A 136 -5.09 5.06 -6.28
N GLU A 137 -5.85 4.38 -7.13
CA GLU A 137 -7.18 4.84 -7.56
C GLU A 137 -8.12 5.02 -6.37
N ILE A 138 -8.17 4.05 -5.45
CA ILE A 138 -9.00 4.10 -4.25
C ILE A 138 -8.54 5.25 -3.33
N ALA A 139 -7.23 5.42 -3.14
CA ALA A 139 -6.67 6.50 -2.33
C ALA A 139 -6.95 7.90 -2.94
N ALA A 140 -7.12 7.98 -4.25
CA ALA A 140 -7.44 9.21 -4.97
C ALA A 140 -8.96 9.46 -5.13
N ALA A 141 -9.79 8.45 -4.88
CA ALA A 141 -11.21 8.49 -5.20
C ALA A 141 -11.96 9.45 -4.29
N LYS A 142 -12.61 10.45 -4.91
CA LYS A 142 -13.39 11.49 -4.23
C LYS A 142 -14.71 11.72 -4.94
N GLU A 143 -15.73 12.03 -4.17
CA GLU A 143 -17.01 12.55 -4.67
C GLU A 143 -17.29 13.90 -4.01
N ASN A 144 -17.58 14.92 -4.83
CA ASN A 144 -17.78 16.31 -4.36
C ASN A 144 -16.64 16.85 -3.47
N GLY A 145 -15.41 16.43 -3.73
CA GLY A 145 -14.22 16.84 -2.98
C GLY A 145 -13.97 16.06 -1.68
N VAL A 146 -14.86 15.12 -1.32
CA VAL A 146 -14.75 14.28 -0.13
C VAL A 146 -14.23 12.89 -0.52
N PRO A 147 -13.24 12.31 0.18
CA PRO A 147 -12.80 10.94 -0.08
C PRO A 147 -13.93 9.92 0.08
N LEU A 148 -14.01 8.96 -0.84
CA LEU A 148 -15.05 7.92 -0.79
C LEU A 148 -14.86 6.95 0.38
N VAL A 149 -13.62 6.69 0.79
CA VAL A 149 -13.27 5.72 1.84
C VAL A 149 -12.21 6.31 2.78
N PRO A 150 -12.55 7.23 3.70
CA PRO A 150 -11.61 7.85 4.62
C PRO A 150 -11.25 6.91 5.80
N GLU A 151 -10.75 5.73 5.48
CA GLU A 151 -10.44 4.67 6.45
C GLU A 151 -9.07 4.03 6.17
N VAL A 152 -8.59 3.27 7.16
CA VAL A 152 -7.48 2.34 6.97
C VAL A 152 -8.03 1.04 6.40
N CYS A 153 -7.67 0.72 5.16
CA CYS A 153 -8.16 -0.44 4.42
C CYS A 153 -7.02 -1.29 3.88
N ILE A 154 -7.30 -2.54 3.55
CA ILE A 154 -6.44 -3.43 2.77
C ILE A 154 -7.10 -3.65 1.41
N TYR A 155 -6.38 -3.36 0.33
CA TYR A 155 -6.77 -3.77 -1.01
C TYR A 155 -5.94 -4.98 -1.44
N PHE A 156 -6.60 -6.09 -1.76
CA PHE A 156 -5.94 -7.30 -2.24
C PHE A 156 -6.93 -8.17 -3.04
N GLU A 157 -6.48 -8.74 -4.17
CA GLU A 157 -7.28 -9.64 -5.01
C GLU A 157 -8.68 -9.08 -5.34
N TYR A 158 -8.73 -7.86 -5.88
CA TYR A 158 -9.98 -7.21 -6.31
C TYR A 158 -10.98 -6.92 -5.19
N ARG A 159 -10.54 -6.93 -3.93
CA ARG A 159 -11.37 -6.59 -2.76
C ARG A 159 -10.74 -5.46 -1.98
N LEU A 160 -11.55 -4.49 -1.59
CA LEU A 160 -11.22 -3.53 -0.56
C LEU A 160 -11.82 -4.04 0.77
N LEU A 161 -10.99 -4.13 1.81
CA LEU A 161 -11.39 -4.67 3.11
C LEU A 161 -11.06 -3.65 4.18
N ARG A 162 -11.95 -3.42 5.15
CA ARG A 162 -11.63 -2.58 6.32
C ARG A 162 -10.48 -3.21 7.11
N GLY A 163 -9.43 -2.45 7.40
CA GLY A 163 -8.17 -2.95 7.96
C GLY A 163 -8.35 -3.76 9.24
N ASN A 164 -9.09 -3.20 10.21
CA ASN A 164 -9.36 -3.86 11.51
C ASN A 164 -10.42 -4.97 11.50
N ARG A 165 -10.89 -5.38 10.31
CA ARG A 165 -11.78 -6.55 10.14
C ARG A 165 -11.13 -7.65 9.31
N THR A 166 -9.89 -7.44 8.87
CA THR A 166 -9.21 -8.30 7.93
C THR A 166 -8.28 -9.29 8.65
N THR A 167 -8.14 -10.50 8.09
CA THR A 167 -7.14 -11.49 8.48
C THR A 167 -6.54 -12.16 7.25
N LYS A 168 -5.29 -12.62 7.36
CA LYS A 168 -4.64 -13.43 6.32
C LYS A 168 -5.12 -14.88 6.45
N ARG A 169 -5.87 -15.36 5.47
CA ARG A 169 -6.40 -16.73 5.38
C ARG A 169 -5.45 -17.69 4.65
N SER A 170 -4.59 -17.20 3.76
CA SER A 170 -3.64 -18.03 3.02
C SER A 170 -2.32 -17.31 2.79
N ALA A 171 -1.21 -18.04 2.92
CA ALA A 171 0.13 -17.56 2.58
C ALA A 171 0.46 -17.76 1.09
N GLU A 172 -0.16 -18.72 0.42
CA GLU A 172 0.21 -19.14 -0.94
C GLU A 172 -0.77 -18.65 -2.01
N HIS A 173 -2.07 -18.58 -1.68
CA HIS A 173 -3.08 -18.19 -2.65
C HIS A 173 -3.12 -16.66 -2.83
N PHE A 174 -3.46 -16.21 -4.04
CA PHE A 174 -3.70 -14.80 -4.33
C PHE A 174 -4.89 -14.24 -3.54
N ASN A 175 -5.94 -15.04 -3.31
CA ASN A 175 -7.03 -14.70 -2.39
C ASN A 175 -6.59 -14.92 -0.92
N ALA A 176 -5.58 -14.14 -0.52
CA ALA A 176 -4.85 -14.27 0.73
C ALA A 176 -5.60 -13.71 1.94
N PHE A 177 -6.43 -12.68 1.74
CA PHE A 177 -7.08 -11.93 2.82
C PHE A 177 -8.60 -12.15 2.84
N ALA A 178 -9.18 -12.12 4.03
CA ALA A 178 -10.62 -12.21 4.23
C ALA A 178 -11.08 -11.29 5.36
N SER A 179 -12.33 -10.84 5.29
CA SER A 179 -13.04 -10.15 6.38
C SER A 179 -14.28 -10.98 6.75
N PRO A 180 -14.17 -11.98 7.64
CA PRO A 180 -15.25 -12.95 7.88
C PRO A 180 -16.52 -12.34 8.49
N ASN A 181 -16.38 -11.22 9.21
CA ASN A 181 -17.45 -10.63 10.02
C ASN A 181 -17.90 -9.25 9.54
N LEU A 182 -17.38 -8.78 8.39
CA LEU A 182 -17.81 -7.55 7.74
C LEU A 182 -17.64 -7.71 6.22
N PRO A 183 -18.66 -7.49 5.39
CA PRO A 183 -18.53 -7.56 3.94
C PRO A 183 -17.44 -6.60 3.39
N PRO A 184 -16.77 -6.96 2.29
CA PRO A 184 -15.91 -6.06 1.51
C PRO A 184 -16.66 -4.84 0.98
#